data_AF-A0A933CXL4-F1
#
_entry.id   AF-A0A933CXL4-F1
#
_cell.length_a   1.000
_cell.length_b   1.000
_cell.length_c   1.000
_cell.angle_alpha   90.00
_cell.angle_beta   90.00
_cell.angle_gamma   90.00
#
_symmetry.space_group_name_H-M   'P 1'
#
loop_
_entity.id
_entity.type
_entity.pdbx_description
1 polymer ?
#
loop_
_entity_poly.entity_id
_entity_poly.type
_entity_poly.pdbx_seq_one_letter_code
_entity_poly.pdbx_strand_id
1 'polypeptide(L)' 'MIYIVKFSPRVDSHETQPRFTRTLFAECNGKPSRERAARLLSDVTAGDFLEDTIQIQELPYFEPAEVRNQGATVFEL' A
#
# COMPACT_ATOMS: atom_id res chain seq x y z
N MET A 1 11.36 -2.53 -9.00
CA MET A 1 10.47 -3.68 -8.67
C MET A 1 9.16 -3.14 -8.17
N ILE A 2 8.04 -3.83 -8.41
CA ILE A 2 6.73 -3.38 -7.92
C ILE A 2 6.24 -4.21 -6.73
N TYR A 3 5.68 -3.50 -5.77
CA TYR A 3 5.17 -4.03 -4.51
C TYR A 3 3.72 -3.62 -4.34
N ILE A 4 2.94 -4.54 -3.81
CA ILE A 4 1.60 -4.30 -3.30
C ILE A 4 1.74 -4.00 -1.81
N VAL A 5 1.28 -2.82 -1.40
CA VAL A 5 1.15 -2.43 0.01
C VAL A 5 -0.32 -2.56 0.40
N LYS A 6 -0.62 -3.58 1.22
CA LYS A 6 -1.96 -3.82 1.77
C LYS A 6 -2.05 -3.28 3.18
N PHE A 7 -3.16 -2.64 3.52
CA PHE A 7 -3.39 -2.06 4.84
C PHE A 7 -4.89 -1.99 5.15
N SER A 8 -5.24 -1.88 6.43
CA SER A 8 -6.61 -1.56 6.86
C SER A 8 -6.69 -0.08 7.23
N PRO A 9 -7.72 0.66 6.78
CA PRO A 9 -7.95 2.03 7.22
C PRO A 9 -8.35 2.07 8.71
N ARG A 10 -8.19 3.23 9.37
CA ARG A 10 -8.75 3.40 10.71
C ARG A 10 -10.25 3.60 10.54
N VAL A 11 -11.04 2.72 11.12
CA VAL A 11 -12.49 2.89 11.13
C VAL A 11 -12.85 3.54 12.46
N ASP A 12 -13.50 4.71 12.43
CA ASP A 12 -14.08 5.30 13.62
C ASP A 12 -15.06 4.30 14.26
N SER A 13 -14.95 4.13 15.57
CA SER A 13 -15.48 3.00 16.35
C SER A 13 -17.01 2.90 16.47
N HIS A 14 -17.77 3.44 15.52
CA HIS A 14 -19.24 3.41 15.54
C HIS A 14 -19.89 2.48 14.50
N GLU A 15 -19.15 1.93 13.54
CA GLU A 15 -19.69 0.97 12.57
C GLU A 15 -19.21 -0.45 12.84
N THR A 16 -20.18 -1.34 13.07
CA THR A 16 -19.98 -2.79 13.14
C THR A 16 -19.50 -3.34 11.79
N GLN A 17 -18.17 -3.37 11.59
CA GLN A 17 -17.40 -4.12 10.56
C GLN A 17 -17.65 -3.73 9.08
N PRO A 18 -16.59 -3.66 8.22
CA PRO A 18 -15.69 -4.78 7.91
C PRO A 18 -14.19 -4.45 7.87
N ARG A 19 -13.35 -5.49 7.98
CA ARG A 19 -11.90 -5.45 7.71
C ARG A 19 -11.61 -5.29 6.21
N PHE A 20 -12.03 -4.19 5.58
CA PHE A 20 -11.72 -3.96 4.17
C PHE A 20 -10.25 -3.55 4.02
N THR A 21 -9.46 -4.44 3.43
CA THR A 21 -8.06 -4.19 3.14
C THR A 21 -7.94 -3.33 1.88
N ARG A 22 -7.37 -2.14 2.02
CA ARG A 22 -6.97 -1.28 0.90
C ARG A 22 -5.60 -1.69 0.39
N THR A 23 -5.37 -1.40 -0.88
CA THR A 23 -4.17 -1.80 -1.60
C THR A 23 -3.61 -0.62 -2.38
N LEU A 24 -2.30 -0.44 -2.35
CA LEU A 24 -1.55 0.51 -3.17
C LEU A 24 -0.45 -0.22 -3.93
N PHE A 25 -0.11 0.29 -5.10
CA PHE A 25 1.06 -0.15 -5.86
C PHE A 25 2.22 0.80 -5.58
N ALA A 26 3.38 0.22 -5.32
CA ALA A 26 4.58 0.95 -4.98
C ALA A 26 5.79 0.42 -5.77
N GLU A 27 6.54 1.32 -6.37
CA GLU A 27 7.80 1.02 -7.04
C GLU A 27 8.96 1.31 -6.07
N CYS A 28 9.83 0.31 -5.86
CA CYS A 28 11.01 0.44 -5.02
C CYS A 28 12.18 -0.35 -5.62
N ASN A 29 13.40 0.15 -5.39
CA ASN A 29 14.64 -0.56 -5.68
C ASN A 29 14.99 -1.48 -4.50
N GLY A 30 14.58 -2.75 -4.62
CA GLY A 30 14.70 -3.76 -3.56
C GLY A 30 13.50 -3.80 -2.62
N LYS A 31 13.47 -4.80 -1.74
CA LYS A 31 12.36 -5.04 -0.83
C LYS A 31 12.25 -3.90 0.19
N PRO A 32 11.14 -3.14 0.22
CA PRO A 32 11.02 -2.04 1.14
C PRO A 32 10.78 -2.52 2.57
N SER A 33 11.22 -1.70 3.53
CA SER A 33 10.95 -1.93 4.94
C SER A 33 9.53 -1.50 5.30
N ARG A 34 9.02 -2.02 6.42
CA ARG A 34 7.70 -1.66 6.93
C ARG A 34 7.60 -0.16 7.24
N GLU A 35 8.68 0.44 7.74
CA GLU A 35 8.75 1.86 8.10
C GLU A 35 8.65 2.76 6.86
N ARG A 36 9.30 2.37 5.75
CA ARG A 36 9.17 3.12 4.49
C ARG A 36 7.75 3.03 3.92
N ALA A 37 7.15 1.83 3.95
CA ALA A 37 5.77 1.67 3.53
C ALA A 37 4.79 2.46 4.41
N ALA A 38 5.02 2.52 5.73
CA ALA A 38 4.21 3.32 6.65
C ALA A 38 4.31 4.82 6.34
N ARG A 39 5.51 5.34 6.02
CA ARG A 39 5.67 6.76 5.61
C ARG A 39 4.88 7.08 4.35
N LEU A 40 5.00 6.25 3.31
CA LEU A 40 4.21 6.41 2.09
C LEU A 40 2.71 6.40 2.40
N LEU A 41 2.25 5.46 3.23
CA LEU A 41 0.84 5.39 3.63
C LEU A 41 0.39 6.63 4.37
N SER A 42 1.21 7.18 5.27
CA SER A 42 0.91 8.44 5.96
C SER A 42 0.74 9.60 4.97
N ASP A 43 1.59 9.68 3.95
CA ASP A 43 1.52 10.74 2.94
C ASP A 43 0.29 10.60 2.04
N VAL A 44 -0.07 9.37 1.65
CA VAL A 44 -1.19 9.09 0.72
C VAL A 44 -2.56 9.11 1.42
N THR A 45 -2.62 8.62 2.65
CA THR A 45 -3.88 8.45 3.40
C THR A 45 -4.07 9.49 4.50
N ALA A 46 -3.16 10.46 4.63
CA ALA A 46 -3.14 11.43 5.73
C ALA A 46 -3.12 10.77 7.13
N GLY A 47 -2.50 9.59 7.24
CA GLY A 47 -2.43 8.82 8.49
C GLY A 47 -3.65 7.95 8.81
N ASP A 48 -4.62 7.85 7.89
CA ASP A 48 -5.83 7.03 8.04
C ASP A 48 -5.58 5.53 7.75
N PHE A 49 -4.73 4.91 8.56
CA PHE A 49 -4.49 3.46 8.51
C PHE A 49 -3.96 2.88 9.82
N LEU A 50 -4.08 1.56 9.93
CA LEU A 50 -3.56 0.76 11.03
C LEU A 50 -2.17 0.22 10.67
N GLU A 51 -1.12 0.74 11.31
CA GLU A 51 0.27 0.40 11.02
C GLU A 51 0.56 -1.10 11.20
N ASP A 52 -0.07 -1.75 12.17
CA ASP A 52 0.06 -3.18 12.48
C ASP A 52 -0.51 -4.09 11.37
N THR A 53 -1.32 -3.53 10.46
CA THR A 53 -1.95 -4.26 9.35
C THR A 53 -1.19 -4.15 8.03
N ILE A 54 -0.09 -3.38 7.97
CA ILE A 54 0.72 -3.23 6.75
C ILE A 54 1.30 -4.59 6.33
N GLN A 55 1.00 -4.98 5.09
CA GLN A 55 1.63 -6.12 4.43
C GLN A 55 2.25 -5.65 3.11
N ILE A 56 3.49 -6.07 2.86
CA ILE A 56 4.24 -5.77 1.65
C ILE A 56 4.40 -7.08 0.87
N GLN A 57 3.87 -7.12 -0.34
CA GLN A 57 3.96 -8.27 -1.22
C GLN A 57 4.65 -7.86 -2.52
N GLU A 58 5.71 -8.56 -2.90
CA GLU A 58 6.33 -8.38 -4.21
C GLU A 58 5.40 -8.92 -5.29
N LEU A 59 5.31 -8.18 -6.39
CA LEU A 59 4.70 -8.64 -7.63
C LEU A 59 5.82 -9.05 -8.60
N PRO A 60 6.24 -10.32 -8.56
CA PRO A 60 7.20 -10.80 -9.55
C PRO A 60 6.53 -10.74 -10.93
N TYR A 61 7.31 -10.46 -11.96
CA TYR A 61 6.90 -10.44 -13.38
C TYR A 61 6.06 -9.25 -13.84
N PHE A 62 5.89 -8.21 -13.02
CA PHE A 62 5.26 -6.96 -13.45
C PHE A 62 6.24 -5.80 -13.37
N GLU A 63 6.34 -5.06 -14.46
CA GLU A 63 7.03 -3.78 -14.48
C GLU A 63 6.09 -2.64 -14.05
N PRO A 64 6.60 -1.62 -13.35
CA PRO A 64 5.82 -0.44 -12.97
C PRO A 64 5.09 0.23 -14.15
N ALA A 65 5.71 0.23 -15.34
CA ALA A 65 5.09 0.76 -16.55
C ALA A 65 3.85 -0.05 -16.99
N GLU A 66 3.89 -1.38 -16.87
CA GLU A 66 2.76 -2.25 -17.23
C GLU A 66 1.57 -2.00 -16.29
N VAL A 67 1.83 -1.83 -14.99
CA VAL A 67 0.80 -1.53 -13.99
C VAL A 67 0.19 -0.14 -14.25
N ARG A 68 1.01 0.87 -14.57
CA ARG A 68 0.53 2.21 -14.95
C ARG A 68 -0.33 2.18 -16.23
N ASN A 69 0.03 1.36 -17.23
CA ASN A 69 -0.74 1.21 -18.47
C ASN A 69 -2.14 0.62 -18.25
N GLN A 70 -2.36 -0.10 -17.14
CA GLN A 70 -3.68 -0.61 -16.74
C GLN A 70 -4.52 0.43 -15.96
N GLY A 71 -4.04 1.66 -15.83
CA GLY A 71 -4.73 2.74 -15.13
C GLY A 71 -4.54 2.76 -13.61
N ALA A 72 -3.60 1.97 -13.09
CA ALA A 72 -3.28 1.98 -11.66
C ALA A 72 -2.25 3.06 -11.32
N THR A 73 -2.45 3.73 -10.18
CA THR A 73 -1.47 4.66 -9.62
C THR A 73 -0.37 3.86 -8.92
N VAL A 74 0.88 4.09 -9.35
CA VAL A 74 2.07 3.49 -8.74
C VAL A 74 2.89 4.59 -8.09
N PHE A 75 3.06 4.51 -6.78
CA PHE A 75 3.82 5.46 -5.97
C PHE A 75 5.30 5.08 -5.90
N GLU A 76 6.18 6.06 -5.77
CA GLU A 76 7.60 5.79 -5.47
C GLU A 76 7.76 5.54 -3.97
N LEU A 77 8.53 4.52 -3.60
CA LEU A 77 8.68 4.07 -2.20
C LEU A 77 10.15 3.97 -1.78
#